data_AF-A0A3D3NZ27-F1
#
_entry.id   AF-A0A3D3NZ27-F1
#
_cell.length_a   1.000
_cell.length_b   1.000
_cell.length_c   1.000
_cell.angle_alpha   90.00
_cell.angle_beta   90.00
_cell.angle_gamma   90.00
#
_symmetry.space_group_name_H-M   'P 1'
#
loop_
_entity.id
_entity.type
_entity.pdbx_description
1 polymer ?
#
loop_
_entity_poly.entity_id
_entity_poly.type
_entity_poly.pdbx_seq_one_letter_code
_entity_poly.pdbx_strand_id
1 'polypeptide(L)'
;MKPQTGTADPGARHGQPPGIRRMALEVLLDWEKTGRFAAELLDERARRAVLSGPNAAFLHDIVLTCLRNLSLLDHWASHLTGGKKFDAHTRGSLRSGLCQLLLLGVPAHAAVNETV
;
A
#
# COMPACT_ATOMS: atom_id res chain seq x y z
N MET A 1 -24.39 -43.84 -13.52
CA MET A 1 -24.61 -42.81 -12.47
C MET A 1 -23.39 -41.88 -12.47
N LYS A 2 -23.61 -40.57 -12.62
CA LYS A 2 -22.58 -39.53 -12.79
C LYS A 2 -21.72 -39.34 -11.52
N PRO A 3 -20.47 -38.89 -11.65
CA PRO A 3 -19.66 -38.46 -10.51
C PRO A 3 -20.21 -37.14 -9.95
N GLN A 4 -20.28 -37.03 -8.62
CA GLN A 4 -20.63 -35.79 -7.93
C GLN A 4 -19.36 -34.98 -7.74
N THR A 5 -19.27 -33.88 -8.48
CA THR A 5 -18.23 -32.86 -8.44
C THR A 5 -18.27 -32.16 -7.08
N GLY A 6 -17.27 -32.41 -6.24
CA GLY A 6 -17.00 -31.58 -5.07
C GLY A 6 -16.39 -30.26 -5.53
N THR A 7 -17.18 -29.19 -5.48
CA THR A 7 -16.77 -27.80 -5.68
C THR A 7 -15.68 -27.43 -4.67
N ALA A 8 -14.43 -27.40 -5.10
CA ALA A 8 -13.35 -26.78 -4.35
C ALA A 8 -13.46 -25.26 -4.52
N ASP A 9 -13.72 -24.58 -3.40
CA ASP A 9 -13.70 -23.13 -3.22
C ASP A 9 -12.38 -22.50 -3.74
N PRO A 10 -12.39 -21.54 -4.68
CA PRO A 10 -11.18 -20.84 -5.12
C PRO A 10 -10.73 -19.72 -4.15
N GLY A 11 -11.39 -19.54 -3.00
CA GLY A 11 -11.20 -18.39 -2.11
C GLY A 11 -9.96 -18.41 -1.18
N ALA A 12 -9.20 -19.50 -1.12
CA ALA A 12 -8.10 -19.62 -0.16
C ALA A 12 -6.74 -19.14 -0.71
N ARG A 13 -6.52 -17.82 -0.82
CA ARG A 13 -5.15 -17.26 -0.84
C ARG A 13 -4.61 -17.14 0.60
N HIS A 14 -4.55 -18.27 1.31
CA HIS A 14 -3.92 -18.35 2.62
C HIS A 14 -2.40 -18.42 2.41
N GLY A 15 -1.66 -17.35 2.74
CA GLY A 15 -0.21 -17.41 2.92
C GLY A 15 0.66 -16.41 2.15
N GLN A 16 0.11 -15.52 1.31
CA GLN A 16 0.93 -14.46 0.73
C GLN A 16 1.11 -13.34 1.77
N PRO A 17 2.35 -12.93 2.14
CA PRO A 17 2.55 -11.71 2.91
C PRO A 17 1.82 -10.57 2.18
N PRO A 18 1.11 -9.67 2.90
CA PRO A 18 0.39 -8.57 2.26
C PRO A 18 1.36 -7.84 1.32
N GLY A 19 0.94 -7.64 0.07
CA GLY A 19 1.79 -6.99 -0.93
C GLY A 19 2.35 -5.66 -0.40
N ILE A 20 3.55 -5.29 -0.82
CA ILE A 20 4.29 -4.14 -0.24
C ILE A 20 3.47 -2.85 -0.28
N ARG A 21 2.61 -2.70 -1.30
CA ARG A 21 1.67 -1.58 -1.42
C ARG A 21 0.63 -1.54 -0.30
N ARG A 22 0.06 -2.70 0.05
CA ARG A 22 -0.89 -2.81 1.16
C ARG A 22 -0.20 -2.52 2.48
N MET A 23 1.01 -3.03 2.67
CA MET A 23 1.81 -2.71 3.87
C MET A 23 2.11 -1.21 3.96
N ALA A 24 2.45 -0.56 2.85
CA ALA A 24 2.68 0.88 2.83
C ALA A 24 1.42 1.67 3.21
N LEU A 25 0.25 1.28 2.69
CA LEU A 25 -1.03 1.88 3.07
C LEU A 25 -1.31 1.72 4.56
N GLU A 26 -1.15 0.51 5.10
CA GLU A 26 -1.37 0.22 6.52
C GLU A 26 -0.43 1.05 7.40
N VAL A 27 0.85 1.19 7.02
CA VAL A 27 1.80 2.05 7.74
C VAL A 27 1.38 3.52 7.69
N LEU A 28 0.92 4.02 6.54
CA LEU A 28 0.43 5.40 6.42
C LEU A 28 -0.82 5.65 7.25
N LEU A 29 -1.73 4.68 7.32
CA LEU A 29 -2.93 4.74 8.15
C LEU A 29 -2.60 4.72 9.65
N ASP A 30 -1.70 3.83 10.06
CA ASP A 30 -1.24 3.75 11.45
C ASP A 30 -0.49 5.02 11.84
N TRP A 31 0.34 5.57 10.95
CA TRP A 31 1.02 6.84 11.17
C TRP A 31 0.02 8.00 11.37
N GLU A 32 -0.97 8.12 10.48
CA GLU A 32 -1.99 9.18 10.57
C GLU A 32 -2.85 9.05 11.84
N LYS A 33 -3.15 7.81 12.25
CA LYS A 33 -3.96 7.53 13.43
C LYS A 33 -3.21 7.73 14.75
N THR A 34 -1.94 7.31 14.80
CA THR A 34 -1.18 7.22 16.07
C THR A 34 -0.19 8.36 16.28
N GLY A 35 0.23 9.05 15.22
CA GLY A 35 1.27 10.08 15.28
C GLY A 35 2.67 9.55 15.62
N ARG A 36 2.85 8.22 15.65
CA ARG A 36 4.15 7.59 15.91
C ARG A 36 5.17 7.89 14.82
N PHE A 37 6.46 7.75 15.13
CA PHE A 37 7.50 7.88 14.11
C PHE A 37 7.35 6.79 13.04
N ALA A 38 7.34 7.21 11.78
CA ALA A 38 7.19 6.30 10.65
C ALA A 38 8.29 5.24 10.58
N ALA A 39 9.52 5.60 10.99
CA ALA A 39 10.64 4.66 11.08
C ALA A 39 10.34 3.49 12.03
N GLU A 40 9.73 3.73 13.18
CA GLU A 40 9.36 2.66 14.12
C GLU A 40 8.28 1.75 13.54
N LEU A 41 7.26 2.33 12.91
CA LEU A 41 6.18 1.57 12.27
C LEU A 41 6.71 0.69 11.14
N LEU A 42 7.61 1.23 10.32
CA LEU A 42 8.28 0.52 9.23
C LEU A 42 9.11 -0.65 9.74
N ASP A 43 9.96 -0.39 10.72
CA ASP A 43 10.83 -1.39 11.36
C ASP A 43 10.02 -2.54 11.98
N GLU A 44 8.94 -2.22 12.69
CA GLU A 44 8.03 -3.22 13.25
C GLU A 44 7.34 -4.04 12.15
N ARG A 45 6.92 -3.40 11.06
CA ARG A 45 6.22 -4.07 9.96
C ARG A 45 7.18 -4.99 9.19
N ALA A 46 8.38 -4.52 8.88
CA ALA A 46 9.41 -5.27 8.16
C ALA A 46 9.85 -6.51 8.95
N ARG A 47 10.04 -6.38 10.28
CA ARG A 47 10.33 -7.52 11.17
C ARG A 47 9.18 -8.51 11.23
N ARG A 48 7.95 -8.03 11.42
CA ARG A 48 6.76 -8.91 11.53
C ARG A 48 6.47 -9.68 10.25
N ALA A 49 6.69 -9.07 9.09
CA ALA A 49 6.45 -9.69 7.79
C ALA A 49 7.66 -10.47 7.25
N VAL A 50 8.80 -10.47 7.96
CA VAL A 50 10.05 -11.13 7.55
C VAL A 50 10.43 -10.74 6.11
N LEU A 51 10.41 -9.43 5.83
CA LEU A 51 10.66 -8.93 4.48
C LEU A 51 12.11 -9.18 4.06
N SER A 52 12.30 -9.51 2.78
CA SER A 52 13.62 -9.47 2.16
C SER A 52 14.16 -8.04 2.14
N GLY A 53 15.49 -7.88 2.14
CA GLY A 53 16.13 -6.56 2.09
C GLY A 53 15.57 -5.64 0.99
N PRO A 54 15.41 -6.10 -0.26
CA PRO A 54 14.80 -5.31 -1.34
C PRO A 54 13.35 -4.88 -1.05
N ASN A 55 12.54 -5.79 -0.51
CA ASN A 55 11.13 -5.50 -0.20
C ASN A 55 11.00 -4.50 0.96
N ALA A 56 11.86 -4.62 1.99
CA ALA A 56 11.92 -3.67 3.09
C ALA A 56 12.38 -2.29 2.60
N ALA A 57 13.41 -2.23 1.76
CA ALA A 57 13.87 -0.97 1.16
C ALA A 57 12.76 -0.31 0.34
N PHE A 58 12.06 -1.08 -0.49
CA PHE A 58 10.95 -0.56 -1.29
C PHE A 58 9.77 -0.06 -0.44
N LEU A 59 9.43 -0.78 0.64
CA LEU A 59 8.44 -0.31 1.61
C LEU A 59 8.83 1.03 2.24
N HIS A 60 10.10 1.16 2.65
CA HIS A 60 10.64 2.42 3.18
C HIS A 60 10.56 3.54 2.15
N ASP A 61 10.96 3.29 0.92
CA ASP A 61 10.94 4.29 -0.15
C ASP A 61 9.53 4.82 -0.41
N ILE A 62 8.52 3.95 -0.46
CA ILE A 62 7.12 4.38 -0.62
C ILE A 62 6.69 5.27 0.54
N VAL A 63 6.85 4.79 1.78
CA VAL A 63 6.33 5.50 2.97
C VAL A 63 7.07 6.83 3.18
N LEU A 64 8.40 6.82 3.15
CA LEU A 64 9.18 8.03 3.38
C LEU A 64 8.99 9.05 2.27
N THR A 65 8.86 8.62 1.02
CA THR A 65 8.57 9.53 -0.09
C THR A 65 7.16 10.11 0.03
N CYS A 66 6.16 9.33 0.45
CA CYS A 66 4.83 9.85 0.75
C CYS A 66 4.87 10.93 1.83
N LEU A 67 5.53 10.66 2.96
CA LEU A 67 5.58 11.56 4.10
C LEU A 67 6.31 12.87 3.78
N ARG A 68 7.40 12.81 2.99
CA ARG A 68 8.13 13.99 2.51
C ARG A 68 7.31 14.87 1.58
N ASN A 69 6.32 14.30 0.89
CA ASN A 69 5.56 14.96 -0.17
C ASN A 69 4.05 15.07 0.13
N LEU A 70 3.62 14.97 1.39
CA LEU A 70 2.19 14.92 1.76
C LEU A 70 1.37 16.06 1.15
N SER A 71 1.84 17.30 1.29
CA SER A 71 1.12 18.46 0.76
C SER A 71 0.99 18.44 -0.77
N LEU A 72 2.03 17.95 -1.47
CA LEU A 72 2.02 17.81 -2.92
C LEU A 72 1.05 16.70 -3.36
N LEU A 73 1.10 15.55 -2.69
CA LEU A 73 0.22 14.42 -2.96
C LEU A 73 -1.24 14.77 -2.67
N ASP A 74 -1.52 15.49 -1.58
CA ASP A 74 -2.86 15.96 -1.23
C ASP A 74 -3.36 17.01 -2.23
N HIS A 75 -2.48 17.88 -2.72
CA HIS A 75 -2.82 18.84 -3.77
C HIS A 75 -3.19 18.13 -5.08
N TRP A 76 -2.39 17.17 -5.54
CA TRP A 76 -2.70 16.37 -6.73
C TRP A 76 -3.97 15.54 -6.55
N ALA A 77 -4.14 14.87 -5.41
CA ALA A 77 -5.35 14.11 -5.10
C ALA A 77 -6.59 15.03 -5.13
N SER A 78 -6.51 16.22 -4.53
CA SER A 78 -7.57 17.22 -4.57
C SER A 78 -7.87 17.66 -6.00
N HIS A 79 -6.85 17.95 -6.79
CA HIS A 79 -7.01 18.37 -8.19
C HIS A 79 -7.69 17.28 -9.04
N LEU A 80 -7.25 16.03 -8.91
CA LEU A 80 -7.79 14.88 -9.66
C LEU A 80 -9.23 14.51 -9.26
N THR A 81 -9.65 14.88 -8.06
CA THR A 81 -10.95 14.48 -7.49
C THR A 81 -11.97 15.62 -7.41
N GLY A 82 -11.58 16.82 -7.87
CA GLY A 82 -12.41 18.02 -7.77
C GLY A 82 -12.59 18.51 -6.33
N GLY A 83 -11.61 18.30 -5.45
CA GLY A 83 -11.62 18.76 -4.07
C GLY A 83 -12.51 17.96 -3.12
N LYS A 84 -12.92 16.74 -3.52
CA LYS A 84 -13.72 15.87 -2.65
C LYS A 84 -12.91 15.45 -1.42
N LYS A 85 -13.57 15.46 -0.26
CA LYS A 85 -12.99 14.91 0.97
C LYS A 85 -13.14 13.40 0.97
N PHE A 86 -12.04 12.70 1.22
CA PHE A 86 -12.00 11.25 1.33
C PHE A 86 -11.73 10.81 2.77
N ASP A 87 -12.17 9.60 3.09
CA ASP A 87 -11.79 8.91 4.31
C ASP A 87 -10.29 8.58 4.30
N ALA A 88 -9.74 8.27 5.48
CA ALA A 88 -8.31 8.05 5.65
C ALA A 88 -7.78 6.92 4.74
N HIS A 89 -8.56 5.85 4.54
CA HIS A 89 -8.16 4.73 3.68
C HIS A 89 -8.01 5.14 2.22
N THR A 90 -9.01 5.80 1.67
CA THR A 90 -8.96 6.28 0.28
C THR A 90 -7.87 7.32 0.09
N ARG A 91 -7.70 8.25 1.04
CA ARG A 91 -6.63 9.25 0.99
C ARG A 91 -5.24 8.62 1.06
N GLY A 92 -5.01 7.67 1.97
CA GLY A 92 -3.77 6.91 2.05
C GLY A 92 -3.48 6.13 0.77
N SER A 93 -4.53 5.55 0.15
CA SER A 93 -4.41 4.80 -1.10
C SER A 93 -4.02 5.71 -2.26
N LEU A 94 -4.65 6.89 -2.38
CA LEU A 94 -4.30 7.89 -3.39
C LEU A 94 -2.87 8.41 -3.20
N ARG A 95 -2.46 8.75 -1.98
CA ARG A 95 -1.09 9.18 -1.68
C ARG A 95 -0.06 8.12 -2.09
N SER A 96 -0.29 6.86 -1.68
CA SER A 96 0.60 5.74 -2.00
C SER A 96 0.69 5.47 -3.50
N GLY A 97 -0.45 5.50 -4.21
CA GLY A 97 -0.51 5.30 -5.66
C GLY A 97 0.16 6.44 -6.44
N LEU A 98 -0.15 7.70 -6.10
CA LEU A 98 0.46 8.88 -6.73
C LEU A 98 1.97 8.94 -6.48
N CYS A 99 2.42 8.60 -5.28
CA CYS A 99 3.84 8.50 -4.96
C CYS A 99 4.55 7.48 -5.86
N GLN A 100 3.99 6.28 -5.99
CA GLN A 100 4.59 5.22 -6.81
C GLN A 100 4.64 5.59 -8.30
N LEU A 101 3.57 6.19 -8.82
CA LEU A 101 3.47 6.54 -10.23
C LEU A 101 4.30 7.78 -10.61
N LEU A 102 4.27 8.82 -9.78
CA LEU A 102 4.80 10.15 -10.14
C LEU A 102 6.16 10.47 -9.52
N LEU A 103 6.51 9.85 -8.39
CA LEU A 103 7.75 10.16 -7.67
C LEU A 103 8.77 9.03 -7.74
N LEU A 104 8.33 7.79 -7.56
CA LEU A 104 9.22 6.61 -7.61
C LEU A 104 9.40 6.05 -9.03
N GLY A 105 8.58 6.48 -9.98
CA GLY A 105 8.65 6.01 -11.38
C GLY A 105 8.45 4.50 -11.51
N VAL A 106 7.70 3.88 -10.58
CA VAL A 106 7.40 2.44 -10.63
C VAL A 106 6.55 2.19 -11.88
N PRO A 107 7.00 1.32 -12.81
CA PRO A 107 6.26 1.07 -14.03
C PRO A 107 4.83 0.61 -13.72
N ALA A 108 3.83 1.26 -14.34
CA ALA A 108 2.41 1.04 -14.06
C ALA A 108 1.97 -0.45 -14.16
N HIS A 109 2.68 -1.27 -14.92
CA HIS A 109 2.41 -2.70 -15.05
C HIS A 109 2.76 -3.53 -13.79
N ALA A 110 3.69 -3.07 -12.94
CA ALA A 110 3.97 -3.70 -11.64
C ALA A 110 2.96 -3.26 -10.56
N ALA A 111 2.36 -2.07 -10.71
CA ALA A 111 1.37 -1.50 -9.79
C ALA A 111 -0.03 -2.13 -9.93
N VAL A 112 -0.39 -2.62 -11.11
CA VAL A 112 -1.71 -3.22 -11.36
C VAL A 112 -1.76 -4.70 -10.95
N ASN A 113 -0.67 -5.47 -11.13
CA ASN A 113 -0.71 -6.93 -10.99
C ASN A 113 -0.78 -7.47 -9.54
N GLU A 114 -0.82 -6.61 -8.52
CA GLU A 114 -1.14 -7.00 -7.13
C GLU A 114 -2.38 -6.29 -6.58
N THR A 115 -3.11 -5.55 -7.43
CA THR A 115 -4.32 -4.81 -7.04
C THR A 115 -5.59 -5.61 -7.37
N VAL A 116 -5.54 -6.94 -7.19
CA VAL A 116 -6.71 -7.84 -7.24
C VAL A 116 -6.60 -8.98 -6.22
#